data_AF-A0A507DTI9-F1
#
_entry.id   AF-A0A507DTI9-F1
#
_cell.length_a   1.000
_cell.length_b   1.000
_cell.length_c   1.000
_cell.angle_alpha   90.00
_cell.angle_beta   90.00
_cell.angle_gamma   90.00
#
_symmetry.space_group_name_H-M   'P 1'
#
loop_
_entity.id
_entity.type
_entity.pdbx_description
1 polymer ?
#
loop_
_entity_poly.entity_id
_entity_poly.type
_entity_poly.pdbx_seq_one_letter_code
_entity_poly.pdbx_strand_id
1 'polypeptide(L)'
;MTLPISDYLDSYLQLCDERNVFTVPSLRRSLQNAVDGGGQVPDAFHLSGTQSELSLTRLNDAYVDILLKPLVTCGVVLRELDLSCNEIGDAGAMQIAAFLKDDVVLETLNLRSNTIQPPGIIALARSLHINEHLRILNLGGNTIGSTGGLELANMLQLNSTLTTLLLDSANLPTPGLIALSTVLCNNTTLTTLDISNNYSTPFSRVATADFAAHFTKMLECNFNLVDIAARKLRMDDVDAKDRWARAIALNLRITHLDLTANNITRDGGVAILRSCHLHPSLLSLKLSHCSIQDEGAEAVAQMLYNNFALQTLHIDHNAITGAGLTLIAHALLQNHSLKRLRLWGNTFSTAACELWAPLTGGPSVNVTTADTLRARHVRPGALFPPDGRSRVSAKAKSSDHHRHPNHRSNSNSNSNEEDLAPPPPPPNSLVTPRFREGDVDVVFYAVEGVVCVAHRPIVV
;
A
#
# COMPACT_ATOMS: atom_id res chain seq x y z
N MET A 1 -38.77 21.24 -26.93
CA MET A 1 -38.06 21.05 -25.65
C MET A 1 -36.59 21.00 -26.00
N THR A 2 -35.80 21.90 -25.43
CA THR A 2 -34.35 21.81 -25.44
C THR A 2 -33.93 20.53 -24.73
N LEU A 3 -32.82 19.91 -25.16
CA LEU A 3 -32.31 18.73 -24.48
C LEU A 3 -31.82 19.15 -23.07
N PRO A 4 -32.06 18.37 -22.01
CA PRO A 4 -31.56 18.66 -20.65
C PRO A 4 -30.09 19.09 -20.58
N ILE A 5 -29.26 18.50 -21.46
CA ILE A 5 -27.83 18.81 -21.54
C ILE A 5 -27.53 20.17 -22.21
N SER A 6 -28.39 20.62 -23.12
CA SER A 6 -28.30 21.96 -23.71
C SER A 6 -28.57 23.01 -22.65
N ASP A 7 -29.64 22.82 -21.87
CA ASP A 7 -29.99 23.72 -20.77
C ASP A 7 -28.89 23.76 -19.71
N TYR A 8 -28.29 22.59 -19.42
CA TYR A 8 -27.14 22.51 -18.51
C TYR A 8 -25.94 23.30 -19.05
N LEU A 9 -25.57 23.10 -20.32
CA LEU A 9 -24.43 23.80 -20.93
C LEU A 9 -24.65 25.32 -20.92
N ASP A 10 -25.85 25.78 -21.31
CA ASP A 10 -26.18 27.20 -21.32
C ASP A 10 -26.12 27.80 -19.91
N SER A 11 -26.69 27.10 -18.92
CA SER A 11 -26.65 27.52 -17.52
C SER A 11 -25.21 27.53 -16.95
N TYR A 12 -24.40 26.52 -17.28
CA TYR A 12 -22.99 26.46 -16.90
C TYR A 12 -22.21 27.64 -17.46
N LEU A 13 -22.35 27.92 -18.76
CA LEU A 13 -21.66 29.04 -19.41
C LEU A 13 -22.11 30.39 -18.83
N GLN A 14 -23.42 30.57 -18.61
CA GLN A 14 -23.96 31.77 -17.99
C GLN A 14 -23.40 31.98 -16.59
N LEU A 15 -23.36 30.94 -15.75
CA LEU A 15 -22.82 31.04 -14.39
C LEU A 15 -21.31 31.31 -14.38
N CYS A 16 -20.56 30.76 -15.34
CA CYS A 16 -19.15 31.12 -15.53
C CYS A 16 -18.98 32.62 -15.84
N ASP A 17 -19.78 33.16 -16.76
CA ASP A 17 -19.74 34.57 -17.14
C ASP A 17 -20.17 35.48 -15.98
N GLU A 18 -21.26 35.15 -15.28
CA GLU A 18 -21.76 35.91 -14.12
C GLU A 18 -20.75 35.98 -12.97
N ARG A 19 -20.01 34.90 -12.75
CA ARG A 19 -18.97 34.82 -11.71
C ARG A 19 -17.60 35.32 -12.18
N ASN A 20 -17.48 35.72 -13.45
CA ASN A 20 -16.23 36.13 -14.08
C ASN A 20 -15.11 35.11 -13.88
N VAL A 21 -15.44 33.83 -14.13
CA VAL A 21 -14.48 32.71 -14.05
C VAL A 21 -14.29 32.08 -15.42
N PHE A 22 -13.18 31.36 -15.62
CA PHE A 22 -12.93 30.72 -16.91
C PHE A 22 -13.82 29.48 -17.07
N THR A 23 -14.15 29.15 -18.33
CA THR A 23 -14.83 27.90 -18.65
C THR A 23 -13.81 26.78 -18.80
N VAL A 24 -14.04 25.64 -18.14
CA VAL A 24 -13.13 24.50 -18.21
C VAL A 24 -13.19 23.90 -19.62
N PRO A 25 -12.11 23.95 -20.43
CA PRO A 25 -12.19 23.61 -21.84
C PRO A 25 -12.57 22.16 -22.11
N SER A 26 -12.04 21.20 -21.33
CA SER A 26 -12.41 19.78 -21.47
C SER A 26 -13.90 19.56 -21.19
N LEU A 27 -14.43 20.13 -20.10
CA LEU A 27 -15.83 20.03 -19.73
C LEU A 27 -16.73 20.65 -20.79
N ARG A 28 -16.43 21.89 -21.21
CA ARG A 28 -17.19 22.58 -22.27
C ARG A 28 -17.23 21.75 -23.54
N ARG A 29 -16.10 21.18 -23.97
CA ARG A 29 -16.05 20.31 -25.16
C ARG A 29 -16.88 19.05 -24.96
N SER A 30 -16.80 18.42 -23.79
CA SER A 30 -17.57 17.21 -23.47
C SER A 30 -19.07 17.48 -23.50
N LEU A 31 -19.51 18.60 -22.92
CA LEU A 31 -20.90 19.03 -22.92
C LEU A 31 -21.38 19.38 -24.34
N GLN A 32 -20.58 20.11 -25.13
CA GLN A 32 -20.93 20.42 -26.51
C GLN A 32 -21.06 19.16 -27.37
N ASN A 33 -20.12 18.22 -27.25
CA ASN A 33 -20.19 16.95 -27.95
C ASN A 33 -21.45 16.16 -27.55
N ALA A 34 -21.88 16.23 -26.28
CA ALA A 34 -23.11 15.60 -25.81
C ALA A 34 -24.37 16.27 -26.39
N VAL A 35 -24.36 17.60 -26.54
CA VAL A 35 -25.42 18.35 -27.22
C VAL A 35 -25.51 17.94 -28.69
N ASP A 36 -24.37 17.93 -29.40
CA ASP A 36 -24.29 17.62 -30.83
C ASP A 36 -24.61 16.13 -31.12
N GLY A 37 -24.27 15.24 -30.18
CA GLY A 37 -24.43 13.79 -30.28
C GLY A 37 -25.80 13.23 -29.90
N GLY A 38 -26.81 14.09 -29.67
CA GLY A 38 -28.19 13.65 -29.42
C GLY A 38 -28.62 13.59 -27.95
N GLY A 39 -27.88 14.22 -27.04
CA GLY A 39 -28.39 14.57 -25.71
C GLY A 39 -27.97 13.69 -24.54
N GLN A 40 -27.10 12.68 -24.73
CA GLN A 40 -26.58 11.88 -23.63
C GLN A 40 -25.54 12.66 -22.83
N VAL A 41 -25.87 12.98 -21.58
CA VAL A 41 -24.97 13.60 -20.61
C VAL A 41 -23.83 12.62 -20.28
N PRO A 42 -22.58 13.10 -20.12
CA PRO A 42 -21.58 12.33 -19.42
C PRO A 42 -22.05 11.94 -18.01
N ASP A 43 -22.05 10.65 -17.69
CA ASP A 43 -22.37 10.15 -16.34
C ASP A 43 -21.31 10.55 -15.30
N ALA A 44 -20.16 11.06 -15.74
CA ALA A 44 -19.02 11.41 -14.92
C ALA A 44 -18.38 12.74 -15.34
N PHE A 45 -18.06 13.58 -14.35
CA PHE A 45 -17.23 14.76 -14.53
C PHE A 45 -15.87 14.54 -13.85
N HIS A 46 -14.83 14.41 -14.67
CA HIS A 46 -13.45 14.30 -14.21
C HIS A 46 -12.76 15.65 -14.33
N LEU A 47 -12.70 16.38 -13.22
CA LEU A 47 -12.20 17.76 -13.14
C LEU A 47 -11.04 17.85 -12.12
N SER A 48 -10.18 16.82 -12.11
CA SER A 48 -9.01 16.79 -11.23
C SER A 48 -8.04 17.90 -11.60
N GLY A 49 -7.54 18.66 -10.62
CA GLY A 49 -6.49 19.64 -10.84
C GLY A 49 -5.18 19.02 -11.34
N THR A 50 -5.00 17.70 -11.29
CA THR A 50 -3.83 17.09 -11.94
C THR A 50 -3.84 17.21 -13.48
N GLN A 51 -4.99 17.54 -14.08
CA GLN A 51 -5.09 17.79 -15.51
C GLN A 51 -4.32 19.04 -15.93
N SER A 52 -3.67 18.98 -17.09
CA SER A 52 -2.80 20.05 -17.60
C SER A 52 -3.51 21.39 -17.78
N GLU A 53 -4.81 21.38 -18.08
CA GLU A 53 -5.59 22.61 -18.24
C GLU A 53 -5.97 23.26 -16.90
N LEU A 54 -6.02 22.49 -15.81
CA LEU A 54 -6.33 23.00 -14.48
C LEU A 54 -5.06 23.29 -13.67
N SER A 55 -3.88 22.82 -14.10
CA SER A 55 -2.61 22.88 -13.36
C SER A 55 -2.21 24.28 -12.85
N LEU A 56 -2.62 25.33 -13.58
CA LEU A 56 -2.33 26.73 -13.26
C LEU A 56 -3.56 27.50 -12.75
N THR A 57 -4.75 26.92 -12.85
CA THR A 57 -6.03 27.57 -12.55
C THR A 57 -6.96 26.54 -11.90
N ARG A 58 -6.63 26.19 -10.65
CA ARG A 58 -7.38 25.23 -9.82
C ARG A 58 -8.83 25.68 -9.65
N LEU A 59 -9.75 24.72 -9.55
CA LEU A 59 -11.14 25.01 -9.22
C LEU A 59 -11.24 25.38 -7.74
N ASN A 60 -11.97 26.43 -7.40
CA ASN A 60 -12.23 26.86 -6.03
C ASN A 60 -13.72 26.76 -5.69
N ASP A 61 -14.10 27.23 -4.50
CA ASP A 61 -15.48 27.19 -3.99
C ASP A 61 -16.53 27.82 -4.92
N ALA A 62 -16.16 28.76 -5.79
CA ALA A 62 -17.08 29.35 -6.75
C ALA A 62 -17.52 28.35 -7.83
N TYR A 63 -16.65 27.42 -8.21
CA TYR A 63 -16.96 26.43 -9.24
C TYR A 63 -17.93 25.35 -8.78
N VAL A 64 -17.99 25.08 -7.47
CA VAL A 64 -18.93 24.08 -6.94
C VAL A 64 -20.37 24.47 -7.27
N ASP A 65 -20.74 25.72 -7.00
CA ASP A 65 -22.07 26.26 -7.33
C ASP A 65 -22.36 26.22 -8.83
N ILE A 66 -21.36 26.62 -9.63
CA ILE A 66 -21.43 26.67 -11.10
C ILE A 66 -21.68 25.27 -11.69
N LEU A 67 -21.11 24.23 -11.08
CA LEU A 67 -21.25 22.86 -11.52
C LEU A 67 -22.54 22.21 -11.00
N LEU A 68 -22.89 22.42 -9.73
CA LEU A 68 -23.98 21.68 -9.09
C LEU A 68 -25.36 22.28 -9.31
N LYS A 69 -25.50 23.61 -9.36
CA LYS A 69 -26.81 24.24 -9.57
C LYS A 69 -27.50 23.77 -10.86
N PRO A 70 -26.80 23.74 -12.02
CA PRO A 70 -27.45 23.31 -13.25
C PRO A 70 -27.86 21.84 -13.23
N LEU A 71 -27.19 20.97 -12.46
CA LEU A 71 -27.59 19.56 -12.31
C LEU A 71 -29.00 19.46 -11.71
N VAL A 72 -29.28 20.25 -10.68
CA VAL A 72 -30.58 20.28 -9.98
C VAL A 72 -31.68 20.83 -10.89
N THR A 73 -31.40 21.90 -11.65
CA THR A 73 -32.42 22.59 -12.45
C THR A 73 -32.73 21.92 -13.78
N CYS A 74 -31.73 21.30 -14.41
CA CYS A 74 -31.85 20.76 -15.76
C CYS A 74 -32.22 19.27 -15.78
N GLY A 75 -32.29 18.60 -14.62
CA GLY A 75 -32.60 17.16 -14.55
C GLY A 75 -31.49 16.29 -15.14
N VAL A 76 -30.26 16.78 -15.08
CA VAL A 76 -29.07 16.06 -15.54
C VAL A 76 -28.63 15.07 -14.48
N VAL A 77 -28.37 13.84 -14.90
CA VAL A 77 -27.99 12.73 -14.04
C VAL A 77 -26.48 12.57 -14.05
N LEU A 78 -25.84 12.83 -12.91
CA LEU A 78 -24.39 12.68 -12.74
C LEU A 78 -24.10 11.64 -11.65
N ARG A 79 -23.40 10.56 -12.01
CA ARG A 79 -23.05 9.45 -11.09
C ARG A 79 -21.69 9.64 -10.45
N GLU A 80 -20.76 10.30 -11.12
CA GLU A 80 -19.40 10.53 -10.62
C GLU A 80 -18.97 12.00 -10.76
N LEU A 81 -18.43 12.52 -9.67
CA LEU A 81 -17.84 13.85 -9.61
C LEU A 81 -16.44 13.78 -9.00
N ASP A 82 -15.42 13.98 -9.84
CA ASP A 82 -14.03 14.10 -9.41
C ASP A 82 -13.58 15.56 -9.46
N LEU A 83 -13.39 16.13 -8.26
CA LEU A 83 -12.88 17.47 -8.03
C LEU A 83 -11.54 17.43 -7.27
N SER A 84 -10.81 16.32 -7.36
CA SER A 84 -9.53 16.14 -6.65
C SER A 84 -8.46 17.14 -7.05
N CYS A 85 -7.49 17.39 -6.17
CA CYS A 85 -6.31 18.22 -6.41
C CYS A 85 -6.64 19.66 -6.83
N ASN A 86 -7.71 20.24 -6.29
CA ASN A 86 -8.19 21.60 -6.54
C ASN A 86 -8.05 22.47 -5.26
N GLU A 87 -8.66 23.65 -5.25
CA GLU A 87 -8.65 24.63 -4.15
C GLU A 87 -10.03 24.78 -3.49
N ILE A 88 -10.79 23.67 -3.39
CA ILE A 88 -12.10 23.67 -2.73
C ILE A 88 -11.90 23.69 -1.20
N GLY A 89 -12.42 24.71 -0.55
CA GLY A 89 -12.41 24.89 0.89
C GLY A 89 -13.74 24.50 1.54
N ASP A 90 -13.94 24.97 2.77
CA ASP A 90 -15.14 24.69 3.56
C ASP A 90 -16.42 25.19 2.90
N ALA A 91 -16.40 26.34 2.22
CA ALA A 91 -17.60 26.90 1.62
C ALA A 91 -18.06 26.07 0.42
N GLY A 92 -17.14 25.55 -0.40
CA GLY A 92 -17.45 24.61 -1.46
C GLY A 92 -17.93 23.27 -0.90
N ALA A 93 -17.27 22.74 0.13
CA ALA A 93 -17.72 21.51 0.81
C ALA A 93 -19.14 21.63 1.39
N MET A 94 -19.51 22.79 1.94
CA MET A 94 -20.87 23.05 2.42
C MET A 94 -21.91 23.11 1.28
N GLN A 95 -21.53 23.64 0.11
CA GLN A 95 -22.40 23.62 -1.08
C GLN A 95 -22.61 22.19 -1.58
N ILE A 96 -21.55 21.39 -1.65
CA ILE A 96 -21.65 19.95 -1.98
C ILE A 96 -22.54 19.24 -0.96
N ALA A 97 -22.33 19.49 0.34
CA ALA A 97 -23.16 18.92 1.39
C ALA A 97 -24.63 19.31 1.28
N ALA A 98 -24.94 20.53 0.85
CA ALA A 98 -26.32 20.95 0.59
C ALA A 98 -26.92 20.18 -0.59
N PHE A 99 -26.17 20.05 -1.69
CA PHE A 99 -26.57 19.28 -2.87
C PHE A 99 -26.84 17.81 -2.53
N LEU A 100 -25.95 17.15 -1.77
CA LEU A 100 -26.05 15.74 -1.40
C LEU A 100 -27.28 15.38 -0.56
N LYS A 101 -27.95 16.35 0.07
CA LYS A 101 -29.16 16.06 0.87
C LYS A 101 -30.35 15.67 0.00
N ASP A 102 -30.43 16.29 -1.18
CA ASP A 102 -31.55 16.12 -2.12
C ASP A 102 -31.14 15.28 -3.35
N ASP A 103 -29.83 15.10 -3.58
CA ASP A 103 -29.32 14.28 -4.66
C ASP A 103 -29.58 12.78 -4.43
N VAL A 104 -30.10 12.14 -5.47
CA VAL A 104 -30.50 10.72 -5.47
C VAL A 104 -29.74 9.88 -6.51
N VAL A 105 -28.62 10.37 -7.02
CA VAL A 105 -27.92 9.70 -8.14
C VAL A 105 -26.41 9.64 -7.99
N LEU A 106 -25.76 10.62 -7.35
CA LEU A 106 -24.31 10.64 -7.23
C LEU A 106 -23.84 9.45 -6.40
N GLU A 107 -23.05 8.58 -7.03
CA GLU A 107 -22.52 7.35 -6.44
C GLU A 107 -21.06 7.54 -6.01
N THR A 108 -20.31 8.40 -6.70
CA THR A 108 -18.88 8.64 -6.44
C THR A 108 -18.57 10.12 -6.32
N LEU A 109 -17.96 10.50 -5.20
CA LEU A 109 -17.48 11.85 -4.94
C LEU A 109 -16.00 11.82 -4.54
N ASN A 110 -15.15 12.42 -5.37
CA ASN A 110 -13.73 12.55 -5.09
C ASN A 110 -13.34 14.00 -4.83
N LEU A 111 -12.98 14.29 -3.57
CA LEU A 111 -12.53 15.59 -3.08
C LEU A 111 -11.09 15.55 -2.56
N ARG A 112 -10.32 14.53 -2.96
CA ARG A 112 -8.94 14.35 -2.52
C ARG A 112 -8.09 15.61 -2.74
N SER A 113 -7.19 15.92 -1.81
CA SER A 113 -6.17 16.97 -1.95
C SER A 113 -6.77 18.33 -2.31
N ASN A 114 -7.78 18.73 -1.54
CA ASN A 114 -8.36 20.08 -1.54
C ASN A 114 -7.97 20.80 -0.23
N THR A 115 -8.57 21.96 0.04
CA THR A 115 -8.28 22.77 1.25
C THR A 115 -9.37 22.66 2.31
N ILE A 116 -10.20 21.61 2.26
CA ILE A 116 -11.33 21.40 3.18
C ILE A 116 -10.80 21.17 4.60
N GLN A 117 -11.33 21.93 5.55
CA GLN A 117 -11.02 21.89 6.97
C GLN A 117 -12.16 21.20 7.75
N PRO A 118 -12.04 21.00 9.08
CA PRO A 118 -13.04 20.27 9.84
C PRO A 118 -14.50 20.77 9.65
N PRO A 119 -14.80 22.09 9.52
CA PRO A 119 -16.17 22.55 9.27
C PRO A 119 -16.78 22.01 7.97
N GLY A 120 -16.03 21.99 6.87
CA GLY A 120 -16.50 21.43 5.60
C GLY A 120 -16.71 19.92 5.69
N ILE A 121 -15.81 19.20 6.37
CA ILE A 121 -15.93 17.75 6.59
C ILE A 121 -17.17 17.40 7.42
N ILE A 122 -17.44 18.17 8.48
CA ILE A 122 -18.65 18.02 9.30
C ILE A 122 -19.91 18.22 8.46
N ALA A 123 -19.93 19.23 7.58
CA ALA A 123 -21.07 19.47 6.70
C ALA A 123 -21.31 18.27 5.77
N LEU A 124 -20.25 17.76 5.13
CA LEU A 124 -20.33 16.57 4.27
C LEU A 124 -20.82 15.36 5.05
N ALA A 125 -20.21 15.05 6.20
CA ALA A 125 -20.63 13.94 7.05
C ALA A 125 -22.12 14.04 7.43
N ARG A 126 -22.61 15.22 7.80
CA ARG A 126 -24.03 15.45 8.11
C ARG A 126 -24.97 15.20 6.95
N SER A 127 -24.60 15.62 5.74
CA SER A 127 -25.41 15.33 4.54
C SER A 127 -25.53 13.82 4.28
N LEU A 128 -24.46 13.08 4.56
CA LEU A 128 -24.41 11.63 4.37
C LEU A 128 -25.17 10.82 5.45
N HIS A 129 -25.64 11.45 6.53
CA HIS A 129 -26.56 10.77 7.44
C HIS A 129 -27.90 10.43 6.77
N ILE A 130 -28.30 11.24 5.78
CA ILE A 130 -29.58 11.08 5.06
C ILE A 130 -29.40 10.71 3.59
N ASN A 131 -28.21 10.91 3.00
CA ASN A 131 -27.97 10.50 1.63
C ASN A 131 -27.88 8.96 1.54
N GLU A 132 -28.76 8.39 0.74
CA GLU A 132 -28.88 6.93 0.55
C GLU A 132 -28.27 6.42 -0.77
N HIS A 133 -27.45 7.24 -1.44
CA HIS A 133 -26.97 6.96 -2.80
C HIS A 133 -25.45 6.90 -2.91
N LEU A 134 -24.73 7.77 -2.21
CA LEU A 134 -23.28 7.86 -2.31
C LEU A 134 -22.63 6.57 -1.81
N ARG A 135 -21.82 5.95 -2.69
CA ARG A 135 -21.12 4.68 -2.44
C ARG A 135 -19.65 4.88 -2.15
N ILE A 136 -19.03 5.88 -2.79
CA ILE A 136 -17.60 6.14 -2.71
C ILE A 136 -17.36 7.60 -2.34
N LEU A 137 -16.63 7.80 -1.24
CA LEU A 137 -16.19 9.12 -0.79
C LEU A 137 -14.68 9.15 -0.60
N ASN A 138 -14.01 10.06 -1.29
CA ASN A 138 -12.58 10.30 -1.11
C ASN A 138 -12.33 11.71 -0.55
N LEU A 139 -11.82 11.76 0.68
CA LEU A 139 -11.45 12.98 1.41
C LEU A 139 -9.95 13.04 1.71
N GLY A 140 -9.15 12.11 1.17
CA GLY A 140 -7.72 12.05 1.45
C GLY A 140 -7.01 13.36 1.13
N GLY A 141 -5.96 13.73 1.87
CA GLY A 141 -5.21 14.96 1.66
C GLY A 141 -5.92 16.27 2.06
N ASN A 142 -7.09 16.22 2.71
CA ASN A 142 -7.73 17.37 3.37
C ASN A 142 -7.38 17.42 4.87
N THR A 143 -7.91 18.38 5.63
CA THR A 143 -7.76 18.39 7.10
C THR A 143 -9.07 18.01 7.77
N ILE A 144 -9.17 16.75 8.21
CA ILE A 144 -10.37 16.25 8.92
C ILE A 144 -10.39 16.70 10.38
N GLY A 145 -9.25 16.62 11.06
CA GLY A 145 -9.15 16.95 12.49
C GLY A 145 -9.97 16.01 13.39
N SER A 146 -9.89 16.21 14.70
CA SER A 146 -10.59 15.33 15.67
C SER A 146 -12.11 15.46 15.58
N THR A 147 -12.63 16.68 15.40
CA THR A 147 -14.08 16.94 15.32
C THR A 147 -14.69 16.41 14.03
N GLY A 148 -14.02 16.60 12.89
CA GLY A 148 -14.44 15.98 11.63
C GLY A 148 -14.38 14.45 11.69
N GLY A 149 -13.38 13.88 12.35
CA GLY A 149 -13.25 12.43 12.54
C GLY A 149 -14.39 11.83 13.37
N LEU A 150 -14.79 12.51 14.44
CA LEU A 150 -15.95 12.14 15.25
C LEU A 150 -17.25 12.21 14.44
N GLU A 151 -17.44 13.26 13.64
CA GLU A 151 -18.65 13.38 12.82
C GLU A 151 -18.71 12.34 11.70
N LEU A 152 -17.57 11.99 11.08
CA LEU A 152 -17.50 10.87 10.14
C LEU A 152 -17.84 9.54 10.80
N ALA A 153 -17.41 9.31 12.05
CA ALA A 153 -17.78 8.12 12.81
C ALA A 153 -19.29 8.08 13.10
N ASN A 154 -19.88 9.20 13.53
CA ASN A 154 -21.32 9.31 13.74
C ASN A 154 -22.11 9.03 12.44
N MET A 155 -21.62 9.56 11.32
CA MET A 155 -22.21 9.30 10.00
C MET A 155 -22.18 7.81 9.66
N LEU A 156 -21.04 7.13 9.82
CA LEU A 156 -20.91 5.69 9.53
C LEU A 156 -21.76 4.80 10.45
N GLN A 157 -22.19 5.30 11.61
CA GLN A 157 -23.10 4.56 12.48
C GLN A 157 -24.51 4.44 11.88
N LEU A 158 -24.94 5.44 11.09
CA LEU A 158 -26.28 5.51 10.52
C LEU A 158 -26.30 5.23 9.02
N ASN A 159 -25.30 5.71 8.29
CA ASN A 159 -25.23 5.55 6.85
C ASN A 159 -25.06 4.07 6.50
N SER A 160 -25.95 3.59 5.63
CA SER A 160 -26.03 2.19 5.21
C SER A 160 -25.69 1.99 3.73
N THR A 161 -25.08 2.99 3.09
CA THR A 161 -24.96 3.05 1.62
C THR A 161 -23.51 3.20 1.18
N LEU A 162 -22.70 3.89 1.97
CA LEU A 162 -21.27 4.07 1.71
C LEU A 162 -20.53 2.74 1.83
N THR A 163 -19.80 2.41 0.77
CA THR A 163 -19.02 1.15 0.65
C THR A 163 -17.52 1.39 0.65
N THR A 164 -17.08 2.59 0.24
CA THR A 164 -15.66 2.98 0.18
C THR A 164 -15.46 4.35 0.80
N LEU A 165 -14.54 4.43 1.76
CA LEU A 165 -14.14 5.66 2.42
C LEU A 165 -12.62 5.81 2.41
N LEU A 166 -12.13 6.83 1.73
CA LEU A 166 -10.69 7.09 1.59
C LEU A 166 -10.32 8.38 2.34
N LEU A 167 -9.51 8.22 3.39
CA LEU A 167 -9.11 9.28 4.33
C LEU A 167 -7.58 9.39 4.42
N ASP A 168 -6.83 8.91 3.44
CA ASP A 168 -5.37 8.90 3.55
C ASP A 168 -4.78 10.31 3.55
N SER A 169 -3.74 10.53 4.37
CA SER A 169 -3.08 11.84 4.52
C SER A 169 -4.05 12.97 4.92
N ALA A 170 -5.14 12.66 5.62
CA ALA A 170 -6.23 13.60 5.88
C ALA A 170 -6.14 14.29 7.26
N ASN A 171 -4.96 14.27 7.89
CA ASN A 171 -4.70 14.82 9.23
C ASN A 171 -5.77 14.40 10.25
N LEU A 172 -6.11 13.11 10.29
CA LEU A 172 -7.10 12.53 11.20
C LEU A 172 -6.42 12.06 12.50
N PRO A 173 -6.51 12.80 13.62
CA PRO A 173 -5.79 12.45 14.84
C PRO A 173 -6.34 11.19 15.51
N THR A 174 -5.57 10.62 16.45
CA THR A 174 -5.91 9.38 17.17
C THR A 174 -7.35 9.29 17.68
N PRO A 175 -7.95 10.33 18.32
CA PRO A 175 -9.34 10.24 18.77
C PRO A 175 -10.33 9.99 17.63
N GLY A 176 -10.10 10.60 16.45
CA GLY A 176 -10.92 10.36 15.27
C GLY A 176 -10.75 8.94 14.72
N LEU A 177 -9.53 8.42 14.67
CA LEU A 177 -9.26 7.03 14.27
C LEU A 177 -9.89 6.01 15.24
N ILE A 178 -9.85 6.27 16.54
CA ILE A 178 -10.49 5.43 17.56
C ILE A 178 -12.01 5.46 17.40
N ALA A 179 -12.59 6.66 17.16
CA ALA A 179 -14.02 6.80 16.93
C ALA A 179 -14.47 5.99 15.71
N LEU A 180 -13.77 6.11 14.57
CA LEU A 180 -14.01 5.30 13.38
C LEU A 180 -13.92 3.80 13.70
N SER A 181 -12.85 3.36 14.38
CA SER A 181 -12.67 1.95 14.75
C SER A 181 -13.84 1.42 15.58
N THR A 182 -14.35 2.24 16.50
CA THR A 182 -15.43 1.84 17.41
C THR A 182 -16.74 1.62 16.65
N VAL A 183 -17.12 2.54 15.77
CA VAL A 183 -18.38 2.43 15.02
C VAL A 183 -18.33 1.35 13.95
N LEU A 184 -17.15 1.11 13.39
CA LEU A 184 -16.95 0.09 12.35
C LEU A 184 -17.18 -1.33 12.86
N CYS A 185 -17.17 -1.61 14.18
CA CYS A 185 -17.62 -2.94 14.66
C CYS A 185 -19.06 -3.28 14.23
N ASN A 186 -19.92 -2.26 14.09
CA ASN A 186 -21.33 -2.44 13.78
C ASN A 186 -21.71 -2.00 12.36
N ASN A 187 -20.82 -1.26 11.67
CA ASN A 187 -21.07 -0.89 10.29
C ASN A 187 -20.99 -2.15 9.40
N THR A 188 -22.01 -2.33 8.56
CA THR A 188 -22.17 -3.53 7.72
C THR A 188 -22.01 -3.28 6.23
N THR A 189 -21.74 -2.04 5.83
CA THR A 189 -21.80 -1.61 4.43
C THR A 189 -20.45 -1.19 3.90
N LEU A 190 -19.56 -0.68 4.75
CA LEU A 190 -18.22 -0.29 4.38
C LEU A 190 -17.37 -1.54 4.13
N THR A 191 -16.81 -1.62 2.93
CA THR A 191 -15.96 -2.73 2.46
C THR A 191 -14.52 -2.31 2.23
N THR A 192 -14.30 -1.02 1.93
CA THR A 192 -12.98 -0.45 1.64
C THR A 192 -12.71 0.76 2.52
N LEU A 193 -11.57 0.74 3.21
CA LEU A 193 -11.13 1.83 4.09
C LEU A 193 -9.63 2.12 3.90
N ASP A 194 -9.30 3.35 3.52
CA ASP A 194 -7.91 3.85 3.58
C ASP A 194 -7.78 4.91 4.67
N ILE A 195 -7.04 4.61 5.74
CA ILE A 195 -6.70 5.54 6.82
C ILE A 195 -5.21 5.88 6.85
N SER A 196 -4.48 5.58 5.78
CA SER A 196 -3.04 5.72 5.70
C SER A 196 -2.55 7.14 6.03
N ASN A 197 -1.35 7.27 6.61
CA ASN A 197 -0.66 8.55 6.79
C ASN A 197 -1.46 9.59 7.60
N ASN A 198 -2.25 9.16 8.59
CA ASN A 198 -3.02 10.04 9.47
C ASN A 198 -2.34 10.34 10.82
N TYR A 199 -1.02 10.16 10.90
CA TYR A 199 -0.30 10.37 12.13
C TYR A 199 0.04 11.86 12.34
N SER A 200 -0.73 12.56 13.16
CA SER A 200 -0.59 14.00 13.38
C SER A 200 0.22 14.42 14.61
N THR A 201 0.54 13.49 15.53
CA THR A 201 1.24 13.81 16.79
C THR A 201 2.61 13.12 16.88
N PRO A 202 3.72 13.76 16.45
CA PRO A 202 5.01 13.10 16.22
C PRO A 202 5.65 12.36 17.41
N PHE A 203 5.09 12.44 18.63
CA PHE A 203 5.78 12.10 19.87
C PHE A 203 5.01 11.23 20.88
N SER A 204 3.80 10.73 20.59
CA SER A 204 3.06 9.90 21.57
C SER A 204 2.97 8.43 21.13
N ARG A 205 3.74 7.55 21.78
CA ARG A 205 3.61 6.08 21.70
C ARG A 205 2.33 5.56 22.35
N VAL A 206 1.79 6.28 23.33
CA VAL A 206 0.54 5.89 24.00
C VAL A 206 -0.62 6.01 23.01
N ALA A 207 -0.65 7.09 22.23
CA ALA A 207 -1.68 7.33 21.24
C ALA A 207 -1.67 6.29 20.09
N THR A 208 -0.51 5.74 19.72
CA THR A 208 -0.44 4.65 18.74
C THR A 208 -1.00 3.35 19.30
N ALA A 209 -0.65 3.01 20.55
CA ALA A 209 -1.13 1.79 21.20
C ALA A 209 -2.64 1.81 21.44
N ASP A 210 -3.21 2.96 21.83
CA ASP A 210 -4.65 3.13 22.00
C ASP A 210 -5.39 2.93 20.67
N PHE A 211 -4.90 3.55 19.59
CA PHE A 211 -5.45 3.32 18.26
C PHE A 211 -5.35 1.83 17.86
N ALA A 212 -4.17 1.23 17.99
CA ALA A 212 -3.95 -0.16 17.61
C ALA A 212 -4.89 -1.11 18.38
N ALA A 213 -5.12 -0.86 19.67
CA ALA A 213 -6.07 -1.62 20.48
C ALA A 213 -7.49 -1.58 19.92
N HIS A 214 -7.99 -0.39 19.58
CA HIS A 214 -9.35 -0.23 19.06
C HIS A 214 -9.48 -0.76 17.63
N PHE A 215 -8.50 -0.49 16.77
CA PHE A 215 -8.55 -0.91 15.38
C PHE A 215 -8.45 -2.43 15.25
N THR A 216 -7.55 -3.08 15.97
CA THR A 216 -7.47 -4.55 15.97
C THR A 216 -8.69 -5.21 16.58
N LYS A 217 -9.29 -4.59 17.63
CA LYS A 217 -10.57 -5.06 18.14
C LYS A 217 -11.70 -4.93 17.12
N MET A 218 -11.68 -3.86 16.33
CA MET A 218 -12.57 -3.68 15.20
C MET A 218 -12.37 -4.78 14.14
N LEU A 219 -11.12 -5.12 13.80
CA LEU A 219 -10.86 -6.23 12.89
C LEU A 219 -11.34 -7.58 13.44
N GLU A 220 -11.32 -7.81 14.76
CA GLU A 220 -11.86 -9.05 15.34
C GLU A 220 -13.40 -9.18 15.21
N CYS A 221 -14.14 -8.06 15.15
CA CYS A 221 -15.62 -8.02 15.15
C CYS A 221 -16.22 -7.71 13.76
N ASN A 222 -15.48 -7.02 12.88
CA ASN A 222 -15.97 -6.58 11.57
C ASN A 222 -15.67 -7.63 10.50
N PHE A 223 -16.71 -8.08 9.82
CA PHE A 223 -16.64 -9.09 8.76
C PHE A 223 -17.02 -8.56 7.37
N ASN A 224 -17.20 -7.26 7.22
CA ASN A 224 -17.60 -6.60 5.97
C ASN A 224 -16.45 -5.81 5.32
N LEU A 225 -15.49 -5.32 6.11
CA LEU A 225 -14.26 -4.73 5.59
C LEU A 225 -13.40 -5.82 4.95
N VAL A 226 -13.06 -5.58 3.69
CA VAL A 226 -12.38 -6.52 2.81
C VAL A 226 -11.05 -5.95 2.33
N ASP A 227 -11.00 -4.63 2.08
CA ASP A 227 -9.80 -3.90 1.66
C ASP A 227 -9.46 -2.80 2.67
N ILE A 228 -8.29 -2.93 3.29
CA ILE A 228 -7.83 -2.04 4.35
C ILE A 228 -6.42 -1.55 4.03
N ALA A 229 -6.29 -0.23 3.95
CA ALA A 229 -5.00 0.44 3.88
C ALA A 229 -4.72 1.22 5.18
N ALA A 230 -3.67 0.79 5.87
CA ALA A 230 -3.25 1.29 7.18
C ALA A 230 -1.74 1.63 7.15
N ARG A 231 -1.30 2.32 6.10
CA ARG A 231 0.11 2.65 5.87
C ARG A 231 0.55 3.82 6.74
N LYS A 232 1.83 3.89 7.11
CA LYS A 232 2.42 5.04 7.82
C LYS A 232 1.65 5.46 9.09
N LEU A 233 1.12 4.49 9.83
CA LEU A 233 0.44 4.70 11.12
C LEU A 233 1.36 4.50 12.32
N ARG A 234 2.65 4.23 12.08
CA ARG A 234 3.69 3.98 13.09
C ARG A 234 3.37 2.81 14.02
N MET A 235 2.65 1.81 13.52
CA MET A 235 2.44 0.55 14.24
C MET A 235 3.79 -0.10 14.51
N ASP A 236 4.08 -0.43 15.77
CA ASP A 236 5.35 -1.03 16.17
C ASP A 236 5.25 -2.56 16.32
N ASP A 237 6.38 -3.21 16.62
CA ASP A 237 6.45 -4.67 16.75
C ASP A 237 5.62 -5.23 17.92
N VAL A 238 5.39 -4.44 18.96
CA VAL A 238 4.60 -4.87 20.11
C VAL A 238 3.14 -5.01 19.69
N ASP A 239 2.59 -3.96 19.09
CA ASP A 239 1.22 -4.00 18.57
C ASP A 239 1.08 -5.02 17.43
N ALA A 240 2.11 -5.18 16.58
CA ALA A 240 2.13 -6.17 15.52
C ALA A 240 1.99 -7.61 16.05
N LYS A 241 2.78 -7.97 17.07
CA LYS A 241 2.79 -9.30 17.69
C LYS A 241 1.51 -9.58 18.48
N ASP A 242 1.16 -8.66 19.38
CA ASP A 242 0.17 -8.95 20.42
C ASP A 242 -1.27 -8.72 19.91
N ARG A 243 -1.44 -7.83 18.93
CA ARG A 243 -2.77 -7.39 18.49
C ARG A 243 -3.04 -7.72 17.03
N TRP A 244 -2.20 -7.25 16.12
CA TRP A 244 -2.47 -7.37 14.68
C TRP A 244 -2.35 -8.81 14.19
N ALA A 245 -1.31 -9.54 14.58
CA ALA A 245 -1.17 -10.94 14.20
C ALA A 245 -2.38 -11.77 14.65
N ARG A 246 -2.86 -11.55 15.88
CA ARG A 246 -4.07 -12.16 16.42
C ARG A 246 -5.32 -11.74 15.64
N ALA A 247 -5.53 -10.44 15.41
CA ALA A 247 -6.70 -9.94 14.72
C ALA A 247 -6.79 -10.46 13.27
N ILE A 248 -5.65 -10.52 12.56
CA ILE A 248 -5.54 -11.11 11.23
C ILE A 248 -5.87 -12.61 11.28
N ALA A 249 -5.36 -13.35 12.26
CA ALA A 249 -5.66 -14.77 12.39
C ALA A 249 -7.16 -15.06 12.64
N LEU A 250 -7.86 -14.14 13.32
CA LEU A 250 -9.29 -14.27 13.64
C LEU A 250 -10.21 -13.74 12.53
N ASN A 251 -9.77 -12.72 11.76
CA ASN A 251 -10.57 -12.13 10.70
C ASN A 251 -10.39 -12.89 9.38
N LEU A 252 -11.32 -13.80 9.08
CA LEU A 252 -11.27 -14.62 7.88
C LEU A 252 -11.93 -13.97 6.64
N ARG A 253 -12.09 -12.64 6.63
CA ARG A 253 -12.82 -11.90 5.58
C ARG A 253 -11.96 -10.89 4.84
N ILE A 254 -10.96 -10.31 5.51
CA ILE A 254 -10.02 -9.41 4.85
C ILE A 254 -9.36 -10.16 3.68
N THR A 255 -9.35 -9.50 2.53
CA THR A 255 -8.68 -10.01 1.33
C THR A 255 -7.50 -9.15 0.91
N HIS A 256 -7.52 -7.85 1.24
CA HIS A 256 -6.45 -6.92 0.93
C HIS A 256 -6.07 -6.16 2.20
N LEU A 257 -4.80 -6.28 2.58
CA LEU A 257 -4.24 -5.60 3.75
C LEU A 257 -2.93 -4.91 3.39
N ASP A 258 -2.91 -3.59 3.53
CA ASP A 258 -1.73 -2.76 3.29
C ASP A 258 -1.21 -2.14 4.59
N LEU A 259 -0.09 -2.68 5.08
CA LEU A 259 0.62 -2.23 6.28
C LEU A 259 1.95 -1.54 5.94
N THR A 260 2.12 -1.10 4.69
CA THR A 260 3.36 -0.49 4.19
C THR A 260 3.83 0.68 5.05
N ALA A 261 5.15 0.78 5.23
CA ALA A 261 5.83 1.90 5.89
C ALA A 261 5.32 2.18 7.31
N ASN A 262 5.02 1.12 8.07
CA ASN A 262 4.85 1.19 9.52
C ASN A 262 6.18 0.94 10.25
N ASN A 263 6.18 1.09 11.57
CA ASN A 263 7.34 0.79 12.43
C ASN A 263 7.41 -0.70 12.78
N ILE A 264 6.83 -1.55 11.93
CA ILE A 264 6.99 -2.99 11.97
C ILE A 264 8.41 -3.25 11.51
N THR A 265 9.15 -4.06 12.25
CA THR A 265 10.49 -4.53 11.91
C THR A 265 10.50 -6.05 11.86
N ARG A 266 11.66 -6.68 12.06
CA ARG A 266 11.83 -8.13 12.06
C ARG A 266 10.77 -8.86 12.88
N ASP A 267 10.64 -8.42 14.12
CA ASP A 267 9.92 -9.13 15.17
C ASP A 267 8.40 -9.09 14.96
N GLY A 268 7.85 -7.95 14.55
CA GLY A 268 6.44 -7.79 14.18
C GLY A 268 6.14 -8.36 12.80
N GLY A 269 7.05 -8.22 11.85
CA GLY A 269 6.94 -8.78 10.50
C GLY A 269 6.79 -10.30 10.52
N VAL A 270 7.64 -10.98 11.30
CA VAL A 270 7.56 -12.44 11.51
C VAL A 270 6.19 -12.83 12.09
N ALA A 271 5.67 -12.08 13.07
CA ALA A 271 4.39 -12.41 13.69
C ALA A 271 3.21 -12.27 12.71
N ILE A 272 3.18 -11.19 11.92
CA ILE A 272 2.15 -10.98 10.90
C ILE A 272 2.24 -12.06 9.80
N LEU A 273 3.43 -12.37 9.31
CA LEU A 273 3.61 -13.39 8.27
C LEU A 273 3.20 -14.78 8.76
N ARG A 274 3.54 -15.11 10.01
CA ARG A 274 3.12 -16.36 10.65
C ARG A 274 1.61 -16.43 10.82
N SER A 275 0.94 -15.35 11.21
CA SER A 275 -0.53 -15.36 11.30
C SER A 275 -1.22 -15.54 9.95
N CYS A 276 -0.56 -15.15 8.86
CA CYS A 276 -1.08 -15.31 7.51
C CYS A 276 -0.92 -16.73 6.93
N HIS A 277 -0.14 -17.62 7.55
CA HIS A 277 0.26 -18.89 6.90
C HIS A 277 -0.90 -19.84 6.54
N LEU A 278 -2.01 -19.78 7.29
CA LEU A 278 -3.24 -20.55 7.01
C LEU A 278 -4.45 -19.65 6.72
N HIS A 279 -4.21 -18.37 6.45
CA HIS A 279 -5.32 -17.43 6.23
C HIS A 279 -6.04 -17.75 4.93
N PRO A 280 -7.36 -18.08 4.97
CA PRO A 280 -8.05 -18.65 3.81
C PRO A 280 -8.46 -17.61 2.77
N SER A 281 -8.65 -16.35 3.17
CA SER A 281 -9.20 -15.30 2.29
C SER A 281 -8.21 -14.20 1.90
N LEU A 282 -7.00 -14.15 2.49
CA LEU A 282 -6.09 -13.03 2.29
C LEU A 282 -5.40 -13.20 0.92
N LEU A 283 -5.78 -12.35 -0.03
CA LEU A 283 -5.29 -12.39 -1.41
C LEU A 283 -4.11 -11.44 -1.63
N SER A 284 -4.04 -10.35 -0.87
CA SER A 284 -2.99 -9.34 -0.99
C SER A 284 -2.49 -8.88 0.37
N LEU A 285 -1.20 -9.05 0.61
CA LEU A 285 -0.51 -8.53 1.79
C LEU A 285 0.63 -7.60 1.36
N LYS A 286 0.65 -6.38 1.90
CA LYS A 286 1.72 -5.42 1.64
C LYS A 286 2.41 -5.03 2.93
N LEU A 287 3.70 -5.30 2.99
CA LEU A 287 4.63 -5.04 4.09
C LEU A 287 5.88 -4.31 3.57
N SER A 288 5.76 -3.52 2.50
CA SER A 288 6.87 -2.75 1.96
C SER A 288 7.37 -1.74 2.99
N HIS A 289 8.67 -1.46 3.02
CA HIS A 289 9.28 -0.51 3.98
C HIS A 289 9.04 -0.86 5.47
N CYS A 290 9.03 -2.14 5.84
CA CYS A 290 8.84 -2.63 7.22
C CYS A 290 10.08 -3.38 7.77
N SER A 291 11.28 -3.13 7.22
CA SER A 291 12.58 -3.66 7.69
C SER A 291 12.55 -5.10 8.27
N ILE A 292 11.82 -6.03 7.62
CA ILE A 292 11.54 -7.36 8.18
C ILE A 292 12.78 -8.27 8.21
N GLN A 293 13.85 -7.92 7.49
CA GLN A 293 15.13 -8.62 7.47
C GLN A 293 15.01 -10.09 7.00
N ASP A 294 16.08 -10.86 7.15
CA ASP A 294 16.15 -12.24 6.68
C ASP A 294 15.23 -13.18 7.48
N GLU A 295 15.00 -12.91 8.77
CA GLU A 295 14.05 -13.69 9.58
C GLU A 295 12.60 -13.47 9.12
N GLY A 296 12.26 -12.25 8.67
CA GLY A 296 11.01 -11.98 7.98
C GLY A 296 10.92 -12.74 6.66
N ALA A 297 12.01 -12.83 5.89
CA ALA A 297 12.06 -13.60 4.66
C ALA A 297 11.92 -15.11 4.89
N GLU A 298 12.47 -15.65 5.98
CA GLU A 298 12.23 -17.02 6.41
C GLU A 298 10.74 -17.25 6.72
N ALA A 299 10.10 -16.31 7.43
CA ALA A 299 8.66 -16.37 7.68
C ALA A 299 7.83 -16.29 6.39
N VAL A 300 8.24 -15.48 5.40
CA VAL A 300 7.65 -15.48 4.06
C VAL A 300 7.77 -16.85 3.42
N ALA A 301 8.96 -17.46 3.44
CA ALA A 301 9.19 -18.78 2.85
C ALA A 301 8.29 -19.85 3.51
N GLN A 302 8.25 -19.89 4.84
CA GLN A 302 7.37 -20.78 5.62
C GLN A 302 5.88 -20.57 5.31
N MET A 303 5.46 -19.31 5.17
CA MET A 303 4.09 -18.95 4.78
C MET A 303 3.78 -19.45 3.36
N LEU A 304 4.68 -19.24 2.40
CA LEU A 304 4.47 -19.63 1.00
C LEU A 304 4.38 -21.16 0.80
N TYR A 305 5.02 -21.97 1.64
CA TYR A 305 4.87 -23.43 1.58
C TYR A 305 3.45 -23.91 1.92
N ASN A 306 2.73 -23.19 2.80
CA ASN A 306 1.44 -23.64 3.34
C ASN A 306 0.26 -22.79 2.88
N ASN A 307 0.50 -21.56 2.46
CA ASN A 307 -0.55 -20.64 2.02
C ASN A 307 -0.82 -20.79 0.53
N PHE A 308 -2.06 -21.18 0.21
CA PHE A 308 -2.53 -21.35 -1.17
C PHE A 308 -3.53 -20.26 -1.62
N ALA A 309 -3.78 -19.26 -0.77
CA ALA A 309 -4.74 -18.19 -1.05
C ALA A 309 -4.06 -16.91 -1.57
N LEU A 310 -2.90 -16.57 -1.00
CA LEU A 310 -2.21 -15.31 -1.25
C LEU A 310 -1.74 -15.22 -2.72
N GLN A 311 -2.14 -14.14 -3.38
CA GLN A 311 -1.86 -13.88 -4.79
C GLN A 311 -0.89 -12.70 -4.99
N THR A 312 -0.92 -11.71 -4.10
CA THR A 312 -0.06 -10.53 -4.17
C THR A 312 0.69 -10.35 -2.86
N LEU A 313 2.02 -10.25 -2.93
CA LEU A 313 2.87 -9.96 -1.78
C LEU A 313 3.83 -8.82 -2.12
N HIS A 314 3.79 -7.74 -1.35
CA HIS A 314 4.77 -6.67 -1.47
C HIS A 314 5.66 -6.64 -0.24
N ILE A 315 6.96 -6.88 -0.44
CA ILE A 315 8.00 -6.85 0.57
C ILE A 315 9.25 -6.11 0.05
N ASP A 316 9.05 -5.13 -0.84
CA ASP A 316 10.13 -4.23 -1.28
C ASP A 316 10.64 -3.33 -0.15
N HIS A 317 11.94 -3.00 -0.20
CA HIS A 317 12.66 -2.22 0.81
C HIS A 317 12.52 -2.75 2.24
N ASN A 318 12.91 -3.99 2.47
CA ASN A 318 12.75 -4.65 3.76
C ASN A 318 14.06 -5.09 4.42
N ALA A 319 15.19 -4.61 3.90
CA ALA A 319 16.52 -5.02 4.35
C ALA A 319 16.74 -6.54 4.32
N ILE A 320 16.08 -7.24 3.37
CA ILE A 320 16.30 -8.66 3.13
C ILE A 320 17.61 -8.81 2.36
N THR A 321 18.46 -9.73 2.79
CA THR A 321 19.73 -10.02 2.14
C THR A 321 19.61 -11.20 1.17
N GLY A 322 20.72 -11.52 0.50
CA GLY A 322 20.76 -12.66 -0.41
C GLY A 322 20.42 -13.99 0.26
N ALA A 323 20.64 -14.13 1.57
CA ALA A 323 20.26 -15.32 2.33
C ALA A 323 18.74 -15.46 2.41
N GLY A 324 18.02 -14.42 2.86
CA GLY A 324 16.56 -14.42 2.91
C GLY A 324 15.91 -14.55 1.53
N LEU A 325 16.44 -13.86 0.52
CA LEU A 325 15.95 -13.96 -0.86
C LEU A 325 16.14 -15.36 -1.45
N THR A 326 17.18 -16.09 -1.03
CA THR A 326 17.40 -17.48 -1.40
C THR A 326 16.30 -18.37 -0.82
N LEU A 327 15.90 -18.17 0.44
CA LEU A 327 14.80 -18.93 1.07
C LEU A 327 13.46 -18.71 0.35
N ILE A 328 13.16 -17.46 0.00
CA ILE A 328 11.94 -17.12 -0.73
C ILE A 328 11.94 -17.77 -2.12
N ALA A 329 13.05 -17.75 -2.85
CA ALA A 329 13.15 -18.39 -4.16
C ALA A 329 12.83 -19.90 -4.08
N HIS A 330 13.37 -20.61 -3.09
CA HIS A 330 13.06 -22.03 -2.88
C HIS A 330 11.59 -22.27 -2.59
N ALA A 331 10.97 -21.45 -1.73
CA ALA A 331 9.54 -21.57 -1.43
C ALA A 331 8.66 -21.31 -2.67
N LEU A 332 9.08 -20.40 -3.55
CA LEU A 332 8.41 -20.12 -4.82
C LEU A 332 8.57 -21.23 -5.87
N LEU A 333 9.44 -22.22 -5.68
CA LEU A 333 9.40 -23.40 -6.56
C LEU A 333 8.19 -24.30 -6.24
N GLN A 334 7.68 -24.25 -5.00
CA GLN A 334 6.60 -25.11 -4.52
C GLN A 334 5.25 -24.40 -4.40
N ASN A 335 5.25 -23.10 -4.12
CA ASN A 335 4.01 -22.34 -4.09
C ASN A 335 3.40 -22.27 -5.51
N HIS A 336 2.08 -22.18 -5.65
CA HIS A 336 1.42 -21.97 -6.95
C HIS A 336 0.34 -20.87 -6.93
N SER A 337 0.04 -20.32 -5.76
CA SER A 337 -1.00 -19.30 -5.59
C SER A 337 -0.51 -17.89 -5.90
N LEU A 338 0.75 -17.59 -5.55
CA LEU A 338 1.31 -16.25 -5.68
C LEU A 338 1.49 -15.89 -7.17
N LYS A 339 0.92 -14.74 -7.54
CA LYS A 339 0.91 -14.19 -8.91
C LYS A 339 1.74 -12.93 -9.02
N ARG A 340 1.78 -12.09 -7.99
CA ARG A 340 2.50 -10.80 -8.00
C ARG A 340 3.39 -10.67 -6.78
N LEU A 341 4.64 -10.26 -7.01
CA LEU A 341 5.64 -10.16 -5.95
C LEU A 341 6.55 -8.95 -6.14
N ARG A 342 6.53 -8.02 -5.18
CA ARG A 342 7.46 -6.88 -5.12
C ARG A 342 8.56 -7.11 -4.11
N LEU A 343 9.81 -7.04 -4.57
CA LEU A 343 11.02 -7.38 -3.79
C LEU A 343 12.16 -6.39 -3.98
N TRP A 344 11.98 -5.36 -4.82
CA TRP A 344 13.04 -4.40 -5.13
C TRP A 344 13.48 -3.63 -3.88
N GLY A 345 14.67 -3.01 -3.91
CA GLY A 345 15.20 -2.33 -2.73
C GLY A 345 15.67 -3.27 -1.59
N ASN A 346 15.74 -4.58 -1.85
CA ASN A 346 16.46 -5.56 -1.02
C ASN A 346 17.84 -5.87 -1.62
N THR A 347 18.70 -6.55 -0.86
CA THR A 347 20.10 -6.80 -1.24
C THR A 347 20.24 -8.18 -1.88
N PHE A 348 20.33 -8.23 -3.20
CA PHE A 348 20.48 -9.47 -3.96
C PHE A 348 21.96 -9.91 -4.00
N SER A 349 22.24 -11.14 -3.57
CA SER A 349 23.53 -11.78 -3.80
C SER A 349 23.55 -12.51 -5.15
N THR A 350 24.74 -12.85 -5.65
CA THR A 350 24.89 -13.67 -6.86
C THR A 350 24.12 -14.98 -6.77
N ALA A 351 24.21 -15.68 -5.63
CA ALA A 351 23.49 -16.93 -5.39
C ALA A 351 21.97 -16.77 -5.44
N ALA A 352 21.45 -15.66 -4.89
CA ALA A 352 20.02 -15.36 -5.02
C ALA A 352 19.67 -15.14 -6.50
N CYS A 353 20.41 -14.28 -7.23
CA CYS A 353 20.13 -14.00 -8.64
C CYS A 353 20.07 -15.26 -9.51
N GLU A 354 20.96 -16.24 -9.29
CA GLU A 354 20.96 -17.51 -10.01
C GLU A 354 19.68 -18.33 -9.78
N LEU A 355 19.15 -18.35 -8.56
CA LEU A 355 17.91 -19.05 -8.23
C LEU A 355 16.66 -18.32 -8.73
N TRP A 356 16.70 -16.99 -8.80
CA TRP A 356 15.57 -16.18 -9.26
C TRP A 356 15.45 -16.15 -10.79
N ALA A 357 16.55 -16.28 -11.53
CA ALA A 357 16.56 -16.26 -13.00
C ALA A 357 15.52 -17.18 -13.67
N PRO A 358 15.38 -18.48 -13.31
CA PRO A 358 14.36 -19.35 -13.91
C PRO A 358 12.92 -18.95 -13.53
N LEU A 359 12.69 -18.35 -12.36
CA LEU A 359 11.35 -17.96 -11.90
C LEU A 359 10.79 -16.78 -12.70
N THR A 360 11.65 -15.87 -13.15
CA THR A 360 11.27 -14.63 -13.86
C THR A 360 11.48 -14.69 -15.37
N GLY A 361 11.81 -15.86 -15.92
CA GLY A 361 12.08 -16.02 -17.36
C GLY A 361 13.40 -15.42 -17.84
N GLY A 362 14.34 -15.15 -16.93
CA GLY A 362 15.72 -14.80 -17.28
C GLY A 362 16.48 -16.01 -17.84
N PRO A 363 17.62 -15.78 -18.54
CA PRO A 363 18.40 -16.88 -19.10
C PRO A 363 18.80 -17.87 -18.00
N SER A 364 18.45 -19.14 -18.18
CA SER A 364 18.89 -20.21 -17.28
C SER A 364 20.41 -20.30 -17.36
N VAL A 365 21.11 -19.97 -16.28
CA VAL A 365 22.55 -20.21 -16.21
C VAL A 365 22.72 -21.73 -16.09
N ASN A 366 23.15 -22.37 -17.18
CA ASN A 366 23.52 -23.79 -17.14
C ASN A 366 24.69 -23.95 -16.17
N VAL A 367 24.42 -24.54 -15.00
CA VAL A 367 25.37 -24.73 -13.88
C VAL A 367 26.55 -25.67 -14.25
N THR A 368 26.58 -26.24 -15.45
CA THR A 368 27.63 -27.18 -15.90
C THR A 368 29.00 -26.55 -16.16
N THR A 369 29.16 -25.21 -16.12
CA THR A 369 30.46 -24.56 -16.36
C THR A 369 31.20 -24.09 -15.10
N ALA A 370 30.61 -24.22 -13.91
CA ALA A 370 31.27 -23.85 -12.66
C ALA A 370 32.41 -24.81 -12.26
N ASP A 371 32.36 -26.08 -12.69
CA ASP A 371 33.37 -27.09 -12.34
C ASP A 371 34.63 -27.03 -13.23
N THR A 372 34.57 -26.37 -14.39
CA THR A 372 35.72 -26.26 -15.30
C THR A 372 36.71 -25.13 -14.97
N LEU A 373 36.38 -24.23 -14.03
CA LEU A 373 37.24 -23.10 -13.66
C LEU A 373 38.15 -23.34 -12.45
N ARG A 374 38.00 -24.48 -11.75
CA ARG A 374 38.89 -24.85 -10.63
C ARG A 374 40.14 -25.62 -11.04
N ALA A 375 40.32 -25.92 -12.32
CA ALA A 375 41.38 -26.82 -12.78
C ALA A 375 42.25 -26.24 -13.91
N ARG A 376 42.77 -25.00 -13.80
CA ARG A 376 43.92 -24.57 -14.61
C ARG A 376 44.90 -23.68 -13.84
N HIS A 377 46.02 -24.33 -13.51
CA HIS A 377 47.40 -23.82 -13.43
C HIS A 377 47.90 -23.17 -12.12
N VAL A 378 48.71 -23.99 -11.44
CA VAL A 378 49.68 -23.65 -10.40
C VAL A 378 51.10 -23.70 -11.03
N ARG A 379 51.89 -22.63 -10.76
CA ARG A 379 53.38 -22.49 -10.72
C ARG A 379 54.20 -22.30 -12.03
N PRO A 380 55.48 -21.84 -11.94
CA PRO A 380 56.14 -20.83 -11.06
C PRO A 380 57.18 -19.91 -11.79
N GLY A 381 57.63 -18.80 -11.17
CA GLY A 381 59.04 -18.32 -11.31
C GLY A 381 59.34 -16.92 -11.89
N ALA A 382 59.91 -16.08 -11.01
CA ALA A 382 61.03 -15.11 -11.18
C ALA A 382 60.95 -13.93 -12.17
N LEU A 383 60.99 -12.69 -11.66
CA LEU A 383 62.18 -11.79 -11.60
C LEU A 383 61.81 -10.39 -11.05
N PHE A 384 62.53 -9.96 -10.00
CA PHE A 384 62.60 -8.60 -9.40
C PHE A 384 63.71 -7.75 -10.10
N PRO A 385 64.04 -6.49 -9.70
CA PRO A 385 63.32 -5.28 -9.20
C PRO A 385 63.92 -4.00 -9.91
N PRO A 386 64.13 -2.79 -9.31
CA PRO A 386 63.55 -2.02 -8.17
C PRO A 386 63.04 -0.61 -8.64
N ASP A 387 62.43 0.30 -7.87
CA ASP A 387 62.94 1.05 -6.71
C ASP A 387 61.85 2.03 -6.20
N GLY A 388 61.99 2.54 -4.96
CA GLY A 388 61.41 3.85 -4.60
C GLY A 388 60.60 4.00 -3.30
N ARG A 389 61.23 3.75 -2.14
CA ARG A 389 61.13 4.50 -0.86
C ARG A 389 59.78 5.17 -0.45
N SER A 390 59.25 4.78 0.71
CA SER A 390 59.23 5.66 1.90
C SER A 390 59.02 4.89 3.20
N ARG A 391 59.58 5.44 4.27
CA ARG A 391 59.92 4.86 5.57
C ARG A 391 58.92 5.28 6.67
N VAL A 392 58.65 4.32 7.57
CA VAL A 392 58.74 4.41 9.05
C VAL A 392 57.76 5.33 9.80
N SER A 393 56.92 4.76 10.67
CA SER A 393 57.25 4.69 12.11
C SER A 393 56.31 3.77 12.90
N ALA A 394 56.93 3.06 13.84
CA ALA A 394 56.36 2.07 14.75
C ALA A 394 55.87 2.72 16.05
N LYS A 395 55.00 2.01 16.78
CA LYS A 395 55.19 1.81 18.23
C LYS A 395 54.45 0.57 18.71
N ALA A 396 55.21 -0.25 19.43
CA ALA A 396 54.83 -1.51 20.07
C ALA A 396 54.38 -1.31 21.53
N LYS A 397 53.73 -2.35 22.07
CA LYS A 397 53.69 -2.86 23.47
C LYS A 397 52.67 -4.04 23.45
N SER A 398 53.02 -5.33 23.51
CA SER A 398 53.56 -6.15 24.64
C SER A 398 52.85 -5.83 25.97
N SER A 399 52.34 -6.77 26.77
CA SER A 399 52.70 -8.17 27.00
C SER A 399 51.74 -8.79 28.04
N ASP A 400 51.50 -10.11 27.94
CA ASP A 400 51.45 -11.11 29.04
C ASP A 400 50.45 -10.94 30.22
N HIS A 401 49.86 -11.94 30.88
CA HIS A 401 50.01 -13.41 31.07
C HIS A 401 48.74 -13.82 31.88
N HIS A 402 48.12 -15.01 31.76
CA HIS A 402 48.39 -16.18 32.61
C HIS A 402 47.39 -17.34 32.36
N ARG A 403 47.84 -18.55 32.75
CA ARG A 403 47.33 -19.91 32.49
C ARG A 403 46.31 -20.41 33.54
N HIS A 404 45.34 -21.22 33.05
CA HIS A 404 44.78 -22.54 33.51
C HIS A 404 44.43 -22.87 34.99
N PRO A 405 43.75 -24.01 35.31
CA PRO A 405 42.54 -24.65 34.76
C PRO A 405 41.60 -25.31 35.84
N ASN A 406 40.62 -26.12 35.38
CA ASN A 406 39.86 -27.20 36.07
C ASN A 406 38.64 -26.84 36.95
N HIS A 407 37.44 -27.36 36.60
CA HIS A 407 36.91 -28.63 37.12
C HIS A 407 35.56 -29.05 36.49
N ARG A 408 35.35 -30.38 36.51
CA ARG A 408 34.23 -31.18 35.98
C ARG A 408 32.90 -31.04 36.74
N SER A 409 31.81 -31.38 36.04
CA SER A 409 30.68 -32.28 36.42
C SER A 409 29.32 -31.64 36.11
N ASN A 410 28.21 -32.31 35.80
CA ASN A 410 27.83 -33.60 35.22
C ASN A 410 26.29 -33.50 35.05
N SER A 411 25.70 -34.33 34.17
CA SER A 411 24.29 -34.76 34.14
C SER A 411 23.15 -33.72 34.10
N ASN A 412 22.40 -33.67 32.98
CA ASN A 412 21.12 -34.39 32.94
C ASN A 412 20.53 -34.50 31.53
N SER A 413 20.09 -35.71 31.24
CA SER A 413 19.31 -36.18 30.10
C SER A 413 17.87 -35.68 30.14
N ASN A 414 17.29 -35.35 28.99
CA ASN A 414 16.08 -36.01 28.46
C ASN A 414 15.65 -35.44 27.11
N SER A 415 15.53 -36.37 26.14
CA SER A 415 14.53 -36.49 25.06
C SER A 415 13.88 -35.23 24.47
N ASN A 416 13.96 -35.06 23.14
CA ASN A 416 12.81 -35.26 22.24
C ASN A 416 13.24 -35.22 20.76
N GLU A 417 12.46 -35.95 19.96
CA GLU A 417 12.56 -36.28 18.54
C GLU A 417 12.99 -35.14 17.60
N GLU A 418 14.01 -35.39 16.78
CA GLU A 418 14.32 -34.59 15.59
C GLU A 418 13.41 -35.01 14.43
N ASP A 419 12.41 -34.18 14.10
CA ASP A 419 11.69 -34.22 12.83
C ASP A 419 12.66 -33.83 11.69
N LEU A 420 13.30 -34.84 11.11
CA LEU A 420 14.06 -34.70 9.87
C LEU A 420 13.09 -34.51 8.70
N ALA A 421 13.15 -33.33 8.06
CA ALA A 421 12.42 -33.04 6.83
C ALA A 421 12.75 -34.06 5.72
N PRO A 422 11.77 -34.48 4.90
CA PRO A 422 12.02 -35.43 3.82
C PRO A 422 12.93 -34.83 2.74
N PRO A 423 13.80 -35.64 2.08
CA PRO A 423 14.72 -35.15 1.07
C PRO A 423 13.96 -34.63 -0.18
N PRO A 424 14.51 -33.61 -0.87
CA PRO A 424 13.85 -33.03 -2.05
C PRO A 424 13.78 -34.03 -3.22
N PRO A 425 12.70 -33.98 -4.04
CA PRO A 425 12.57 -34.84 -5.21
C PRO A 425 13.59 -34.46 -6.31
N PRO A 426 13.91 -35.39 -7.24
CA PRO A 426 14.92 -35.17 -8.27
C PRO A 426 14.46 -34.11 -9.29
N PRO A 427 15.41 -33.35 -9.89
CA PRO A 427 15.07 -32.27 -10.80
C PRO A 427 14.75 -32.85 -12.17
N ASN A 428 13.49 -32.74 -12.63
CA ASN A 428 13.19 -32.88 -14.06
C ASN A 428 11.88 -32.18 -14.41
N SER A 429 12.00 -30.94 -14.86
CA SER A 429 11.33 -30.42 -16.06
C SER A 429 11.77 -28.97 -16.23
N LEU A 430 12.26 -28.61 -17.42
CA LEU A 430 12.54 -27.24 -17.83
C LEU A 430 11.35 -26.34 -17.43
N VAL A 431 11.57 -25.52 -16.39
CA VAL A 431 10.53 -24.71 -15.75
C VAL A 431 10.18 -23.57 -16.70
N THR A 432 8.97 -23.58 -17.23
CA THR A 432 8.39 -22.39 -17.87
C THR A 432 8.38 -21.24 -16.87
N PRO A 433 8.64 -19.98 -17.29
CA PRO A 433 8.63 -18.83 -16.40
C PRO A 433 7.36 -18.80 -15.55
N ARG A 434 7.53 -18.73 -14.23
CA ARG A 434 6.39 -18.76 -13.31
C ARG A 434 5.64 -17.43 -13.31
N PHE A 435 6.39 -16.34 -13.44
CA PHE A 435 5.86 -14.98 -13.48
C PHE A 435 5.93 -14.42 -14.89
N ARG A 436 4.90 -13.65 -15.29
CA ARG A 436 4.91 -12.90 -16.55
C ARG A 436 5.60 -11.54 -16.36
N GLU A 437 5.92 -10.89 -17.47
CA GLU A 437 6.39 -9.50 -17.44
C GLU A 437 5.37 -8.62 -16.69
N GLY A 438 5.85 -7.87 -15.68
CA GLY A 438 5.01 -7.03 -14.81
C GLY A 438 4.46 -7.71 -13.55
N ASP A 439 4.57 -9.04 -13.40
CA ASP A 439 4.17 -9.75 -12.17
C ASP A 439 5.22 -9.59 -11.05
N VAL A 440 6.48 -9.41 -11.43
CA VAL A 440 7.61 -9.18 -10.53
C VAL A 440 8.32 -7.90 -10.95
N ASP A 441 8.39 -6.93 -10.05
CA ASP A 441 9.03 -5.62 -10.30
C ASP A 441 10.59 -5.70 -10.31
N VAL A 442 11.16 -6.90 -10.43
CA VAL A 442 12.60 -7.15 -10.49
C VAL A 442 12.90 -7.88 -11.80
N VAL A 443 13.42 -7.14 -12.78
CA VAL A 443 13.95 -7.69 -14.03
C VAL A 443 15.45 -7.97 -13.85
N PHE A 444 15.86 -9.22 -14.08
CA PHE A 444 17.26 -9.67 -13.99
C PHE A 444 17.93 -9.58 -15.36
N TYR A 445 19.14 -9.00 -15.40
CA TYR A 445 20.08 -9.19 -16.50
C TYR A 445 21.47 -9.53 -15.93
N ALA A 446 22.14 -10.50 -16.55
CA ALA A 446 23.52 -10.87 -16.25
C ALA A 446 24.31 -11.05 -17.56
N VAL A 447 25.36 -10.24 -17.73
CA VAL A 447 26.54 -10.58 -18.54
C VAL A 447 27.74 -10.03 -17.75
N GLU A 448 28.72 -10.88 -17.44
CA GLU A 448 30.03 -10.49 -16.86
C GLU A 448 30.03 -9.83 -15.46
N GLY A 449 29.40 -10.49 -14.47
CA GLY A 449 29.77 -10.29 -13.06
C GLY A 449 29.28 -9.00 -12.38
N VAL A 450 28.34 -8.27 -12.99
CA VAL A 450 27.65 -7.14 -12.35
C VAL A 450 26.14 -7.39 -12.33
N VAL A 451 25.54 -7.33 -11.14
CA VAL A 451 24.11 -7.52 -10.89
C VAL A 451 23.36 -6.26 -11.33
N CYS A 452 22.52 -6.35 -12.36
CA CYS A 452 21.64 -5.25 -12.75
C CYS A 452 20.30 -5.33 -12.02
N VAL A 453 20.02 -4.31 -11.20
CA VAL A 453 18.74 -4.07 -10.54
C VAL A 453 17.80 -3.36 -11.52
N ALA A 454 16.58 -3.85 -11.68
CA ALA A 454 15.57 -3.14 -12.47
C ALA A 454 15.21 -1.79 -11.84
N HIS A 455 15.45 -0.71 -12.58
CA HIS A 455 14.85 0.60 -12.32
C HIS A 455 13.40 0.58 -12.81
N ARG A 456 12.43 0.61 -11.86
CA ARG A 456 10.99 1.00 -11.93
C ARG A 456 10.15 0.70 -13.19
N PRO A 457 8.82 0.52 -13.04
CA PRO A 457 7.92 0.70 -14.17
C PRO A 457 7.89 2.18 -14.58
N ILE A 458 8.28 2.48 -15.82
CA ILE A 458 7.75 3.66 -16.52
C ILE A 458 6.35 3.23 -16.95
N VAL A 459 5.34 3.76 -16.27
CA VAL A 459 3.99 3.81 -16.80
C VAL A 459 4.04 4.78 -17.97
N VAL A 460 3.85 4.28 -19.20
CA VAL A 460 3.62 5.14 -20.37
C VAL A 460 2.18 5.59 -20.38
#